data_AF-A0A0J8QRD8-F1
#
_entry.id   AF-A0A0J8QRD8-F1
#
_cell.length_a   1.000
_cell.length_b   1.000
_cell.length_c   1.000
_cell.angle_alpha   90.00
_cell.angle_beta   90.00
_cell.angle_gamma   90.00
#
_symmetry.space_group_name_H-M   'P 1'
#
loop_
_entity.id
_entity.type
_entity.pdbx_description
1 polymer ?
#
loop_
_entity_poly.entity_id
_entity_poly.type
_entity_poly.pdbx_seq_one_letter_code
_entity_poly.pdbx_strand_id
1 'polypeptide(L)'
;MGKAISVSSIPRCRGAAPSLWPLEAEQEPLLSPPYANKSTVPTKKGPILLSFEEAPHWLQDNEYILSGYRRPNQSVTDCIASLTYVHNETANIYTHMIPGLFLVVGEILLYQNFLSFYPEATEADRLVFASLLFAALICMSFSTGYHTLMSHSHSVSRLWLQMDYIGIMALILGNILTGTYMVFYCVPHLIWLYWGTVIDTPGFIQTGFSSSG
;
A
#
# COMPACT_ATOMS: atom_id res chain seq x y z
N MET A 1 53.43 -29.55 16.02
CA MET A 1 52.59 -30.74 15.79
C MET A 1 51.13 -30.36 16.02
N GLY A 2 50.42 -29.94 14.97
CA GLY A 2 48.97 -29.70 15.01
C GLY A 2 48.31 -30.69 14.05
N LYS A 3 47.44 -31.58 14.56
CA LYS A 3 46.74 -32.57 13.73
C LYS A 3 45.68 -31.87 12.89
N ALA A 4 45.73 -32.08 11.57
CA ALA A 4 44.68 -31.69 10.65
C ALA A 4 43.38 -32.45 10.99
N ILE A 5 42.28 -31.73 11.14
CA ILE A 5 40.96 -32.30 11.38
C ILE A 5 40.41 -32.81 10.04
N SER A 6 40.11 -34.11 10.00
CA SER A 6 39.52 -34.77 8.84
C SER A 6 38.08 -34.32 8.63
N VAL A 7 37.80 -33.72 7.47
CA VAL A 7 36.49 -33.13 7.09
C VAL A 7 35.38 -34.18 6.88
N SER A 8 35.65 -35.47 7.13
CA SER A 8 34.72 -36.59 6.93
C SER A 8 33.72 -36.79 8.06
N SER A 9 33.77 -35.97 9.12
CA SER A 9 32.98 -36.14 10.34
C SER A 9 31.93 -35.04 10.60
N ILE A 10 31.67 -34.17 9.60
CA ILE A 10 30.55 -33.21 9.68
C ILE A 10 29.26 -33.96 9.31
N PRO A 11 28.26 -34.06 10.20
CA PRO A 11 26.98 -34.66 9.86
C PRO A 11 26.33 -33.82 8.76
N ARG A 12 26.03 -34.42 7.60
CA ARG A 12 25.12 -33.79 6.64
C ARG A 12 23.76 -33.67 7.31
N CYS A 13 23.35 -32.44 7.64
CA CYS A 13 21.96 -32.15 7.90
C CYS A 13 21.15 -32.53 6.66
N ARG A 14 20.50 -33.71 6.70
CA ARG A 14 19.43 -34.07 5.79
C ARG A 14 18.20 -33.27 6.21
N GLY A 15 18.25 -31.96 5.98
CA GLY A 15 17.06 -31.13 6.00
C GLY A 15 16.24 -31.50 4.77
N ALA A 16 15.03 -32.01 5.00
CA ALA A 16 14.03 -32.00 3.95
C ALA A 16 13.91 -30.56 3.42
N ALA A 17 13.91 -30.38 2.11
CA ALA A 17 13.53 -29.11 1.52
C ALA A 17 12.20 -28.68 2.17
N PRO A 18 12.01 -27.39 2.51
CA PRO A 18 10.68 -26.91 2.87
C PRO A 18 9.76 -27.33 1.72
N SER A 19 8.65 -27.98 2.04
CA SER A 19 7.62 -28.26 1.05
C SER A 19 7.30 -26.93 0.38
N LEU A 20 7.68 -26.82 -0.90
CA LEU A 20 7.15 -25.79 -1.77
C LEU A 20 5.64 -25.83 -1.54
N TRP A 21 5.10 -24.70 -1.07
CA TRP A 21 3.67 -24.45 -1.12
C TRP A 21 3.13 -25.05 -2.44
N PRO A 22 2.10 -25.91 -2.42
CA PRO A 22 1.56 -26.47 -3.64
C PRO A 22 1.21 -25.34 -4.61
N LEU A 23 1.95 -25.25 -5.70
CA LEU A 23 1.61 -24.40 -6.85
C LEU A 23 0.46 -25.04 -7.65
N GLU A 24 -0.19 -26.08 -7.13
CA GLU A 24 -1.60 -26.30 -7.36
C GLU A 24 -2.38 -25.18 -6.68
N ALA A 25 -2.57 -24.10 -7.45
CA ALA A 25 -3.79 -23.32 -7.37
C ALA A 25 -4.93 -24.29 -7.07
N GLU A 26 -5.62 -24.09 -5.94
CA GLU A 26 -7.01 -24.52 -5.84
C GLU A 26 -7.73 -23.84 -7.00
N GLN A 27 -7.73 -24.53 -8.14
CA GLN A 27 -8.72 -24.37 -9.16
C GLN A 27 -9.98 -24.99 -8.54
N GLU A 28 -10.54 -24.25 -7.59
CA GLU A 28 -11.98 -24.26 -7.30
C GLU A 28 -12.64 -24.40 -8.67
N PRO A 29 -13.44 -25.46 -8.88
CA PRO A 29 -14.13 -25.65 -10.14
C PRO A 29 -14.79 -24.32 -10.49
N LEU A 30 -14.72 -23.91 -11.75
CA LEU A 30 -15.59 -22.85 -12.29
C LEU A 30 -17.04 -23.35 -12.20
N LEU A 31 -17.55 -23.49 -10.98
CA LEU A 31 -18.96 -23.39 -10.70
C LEU A 31 -19.26 -21.96 -11.09
N SER A 32 -19.93 -21.82 -12.23
CA SER A 32 -20.58 -20.59 -12.64
C SER A 32 -21.16 -19.93 -11.38
N PRO A 33 -20.87 -18.65 -11.12
CA PRO A 33 -21.38 -18.01 -9.92
C PRO A 33 -22.90 -18.19 -9.93
N PRO A 34 -23.53 -18.72 -8.86
CA PRO A 34 -24.98 -18.66 -8.73
C PRO A 34 -25.47 -17.22 -8.63
N TYR A 35 -24.54 -16.25 -8.63
CA TYR A 35 -24.74 -14.83 -8.50
C TYR A 35 -24.62 -14.07 -9.83
N ALA A 36 -25.24 -14.58 -10.89
CA ALA A 36 -25.96 -13.70 -11.80
C ALA A 36 -27.29 -13.26 -11.13
N ASN A 37 -27.22 -12.84 -9.86
CA ASN A 37 -28.38 -12.33 -9.15
C ASN A 37 -28.24 -10.82 -9.10
N LYS A 38 -29.26 -10.16 -9.63
CA LYS A 38 -29.39 -8.72 -9.83
C LYS A 38 -28.77 -8.00 -8.64
N SER A 39 -27.83 -7.09 -8.92
CA SER A 39 -27.42 -6.04 -7.99
C SER A 39 -28.66 -5.25 -7.58
N THR A 40 -29.42 -5.77 -6.62
CA THR A 40 -30.53 -5.06 -6.00
C THR A 40 -29.88 -3.97 -5.16
N VAL A 41 -29.79 -2.78 -5.75
CA VAL A 41 -29.50 -1.56 -5.01
C VAL A 41 -30.44 -1.58 -3.80
N PRO A 42 -29.92 -1.53 -2.57
CA PRO A 42 -30.79 -1.44 -1.41
C PRO A 42 -31.61 -0.17 -1.59
N THR A 43 -32.92 -0.31 -1.79
CA THR A 43 -33.83 0.84 -1.81
C THR A 43 -33.56 1.69 -0.57
N LYS A 44 -33.67 3.03 -0.65
CA LYS A 44 -33.40 3.98 0.46
C LYS A 44 -34.19 3.73 1.76
N LYS A 45 -34.97 2.65 1.86
CA LYS A 45 -35.67 2.21 3.07
C LYS A 45 -34.74 1.32 3.91
N GLY A 46 -34.52 1.70 5.16
CA GLY A 46 -33.77 0.95 6.17
C GLY A 46 -32.67 1.77 6.86
N PRO A 47 -31.93 1.15 7.80
CA PRO A 47 -30.93 1.85 8.61
C PRO A 47 -29.74 2.34 7.76
N ILE A 48 -29.17 3.47 8.16
CA ILE A 48 -28.01 4.12 7.49
C ILE A 48 -26.77 3.22 7.58
N LEU A 49 -26.61 2.52 8.71
CA LEU A 49 -25.53 1.59 8.99
C LEU A 49 -26.06 0.15 9.04
N LEU A 50 -25.24 -0.78 8.60
CA LEU A 50 -25.51 -2.22 8.52
C LEU A 50 -24.69 -2.98 9.58
N SER A 51 -25.21 -4.13 9.99
CA SER A 51 -24.44 -5.18 10.68
C SER A 51 -23.47 -5.88 9.72
N PHE A 52 -22.53 -6.67 10.25
CA PHE A 52 -21.59 -7.46 9.46
C PHE A 52 -22.32 -8.39 8.48
N GLU A 53 -23.35 -9.10 8.94
CA GLU A 53 -24.13 -10.06 8.15
C GLU A 53 -24.98 -9.38 7.06
N GLU A 54 -25.40 -8.13 7.29
CA GLU A 54 -26.16 -7.32 6.33
C GLU A 54 -25.26 -6.63 5.30
N ALA A 55 -23.99 -6.37 5.64
CA ALA A 55 -23.04 -5.75 4.74
C ALA A 55 -22.75 -6.68 3.55
N PRO A 56 -22.55 -6.15 2.33
CA PRO A 56 -22.14 -6.98 1.21
C PRO A 56 -20.73 -7.55 1.45
N HIS A 57 -20.47 -8.76 0.95
CA HIS A 57 -19.20 -9.47 1.19
C HIS A 57 -17.92 -8.66 0.89
N TRP A 58 -17.94 -7.77 -0.10
CA TRP A 58 -16.76 -6.94 -0.41
C TRP A 58 -16.46 -5.84 0.62
N LEU A 59 -17.37 -5.59 1.57
CA LEU A 59 -17.15 -4.74 2.74
C LEU A 59 -16.86 -5.55 4.00
N GLN A 60 -17.06 -6.87 4.00
CA GLN A 60 -16.82 -7.77 5.15
C GLN A 60 -15.33 -8.14 5.24
N ASP A 61 -14.50 -7.16 5.55
CA ASP A 61 -13.04 -7.30 5.66
C ASP A 61 -12.59 -7.97 6.98
N ASN A 62 -13.32 -7.72 8.06
CA ASN A 62 -12.96 -8.17 9.39
C ASN A 62 -14.20 -8.65 10.19
N GLU A 63 -14.27 -9.96 10.46
CA GLU A 63 -15.37 -10.60 11.21
C GLU A 63 -15.57 -10.09 12.64
N TYR A 64 -14.55 -9.43 13.22
CA TYR A 64 -14.63 -8.84 14.56
C TYR A 64 -15.32 -7.47 14.56
N ILE A 65 -15.54 -6.85 13.40
CA ILE A 65 -16.31 -5.61 13.26
C ILE A 65 -17.77 -5.99 13.04
N LEU A 66 -18.55 -6.03 14.12
CA LEU A 66 -19.91 -6.59 14.08
C LEU A 66 -20.96 -5.64 13.46
N SER A 67 -20.68 -4.34 13.40
CA SER A 67 -21.63 -3.34 12.89
C SER A 67 -20.97 -2.02 12.52
N GLY A 68 -21.76 -1.11 11.95
CA GLY A 68 -21.31 0.24 11.60
C GLY A 68 -20.90 0.38 10.14
N TYR A 69 -21.18 -0.62 9.31
CA TYR A 69 -20.89 -0.60 7.88
C TYR A 69 -21.83 0.35 7.15
N ARG A 70 -21.28 1.25 6.34
CA ARG A 70 -22.10 2.15 5.51
C ARG A 70 -22.78 1.36 4.39
N ARG A 71 -24.06 1.64 4.19
CA ARG A 71 -24.84 1.08 3.09
C ARG A 71 -24.28 1.51 1.72
N PRO A 72 -24.17 0.58 0.75
CA PRO A 72 -23.87 0.93 -0.63
C PRO A 72 -24.88 1.93 -1.22
N ASN A 73 -24.40 3.09 -1.67
CA ASN A 73 -25.26 4.21 -2.09
C ASN A 73 -25.05 4.69 -3.53
N GLN A 74 -24.01 4.21 -4.22
CA GLN A 74 -23.63 4.63 -5.59
C GLN A 74 -23.57 6.15 -5.78
N SER A 75 -23.24 6.88 -4.70
CA SER A 75 -23.28 8.33 -4.64
C SER A 75 -22.02 8.84 -3.94
N VAL A 76 -21.14 9.49 -4.71
CA VAL A 76 -19.94 10.12 -4.17
C VAL A 76 -20.31 11.18 -3.12
N THR A 77 -21.40 11.91 -3.32
CA THR A 77 -21.86 12.91 -2.36
C THR A 77 -22.31 12.28 -1.05
N ASP A 78 -22.97 11.12 -1.08
CA ASP A 78 -23.39 10.41 0.13
C ASP A 78 -22.18 9.81 0.86
N CYS A 79 -21.16 9.37 0.11
CA CYS A 79 -19.88 8.95 0.68
C CYS A 79 -19.16 10.11 1.37
N ILE A 80 -19.11 11.31 0.76
CA ILE A 80 -18.52 12.50 1.39
C ILE A 80 -19.36 12.97 2.59
N ALA A 81 -20.69 12.91 2.49
CA ALA A 81 -21.57 13.24 3.61
C ALA A 81 -21.35 12.31 4.82
N SER A 82 -20.81 11.11 4.61
CA SER A 82 -20.47 10.19 5.69
C SER A 82 -19.42 10.68 6.66
N LEU A 83 -18.60 11.66 6.27
CA LEU A 83 -17.66 12.34 7.16
C LEU A 83 -18.35 13.00 8.36
N THR A 84 -19.66 13.26 8.27
CA THR A 84 -20.42 13.96 9.32
C THR A 84 -21.03 13.05 10.39
N TYR A 85 -20.88 11.72 10.27
CA TYR A 85 -21.38 10.76 11.26
C TYR A 85 -20.39 9.62 11.52
N VAL A 86 -20.55 8.93 12.65
CA VAL A 86 -19.65 7.85 13.07
C VAL A 86 -20.07 6.51 12.44
N HIS A 87 -19.09 5.78 11.91
CA HIS A 87 -19.21 4.48 11.27
C HIS A 87 -17.87 3.71 11.41
N ASN A 88 -17.82 2.45 10.95
CA ASN A 88 -16.65 1.57 11.13
C ASN A 88 -15.35 2.15 10.51
N GLU A 89 -15.46 2.93 9.44
CA GLU A 89 -14.31 3.58 8.78
C GLU A 89 -13.94 4.98 9.31
N THR A 90 -14.64 5.54 10.30
CA THR A 90 -14.42 6.94 10.71
C THR A 90 -12.98 7.19 11.16
N ALA A 91 -12.42 6.29 11.98
CA ALA A 91 -11.05 6.39 12.43
C ALA A 91 -10.05 6.31 11.26
N ASN A 92 -10.25 5.36 10.33
CA ASN A 92 -9.39 5.21 9.16
C ASN A 92 -9.39 6.50 8.31
N ILE A 93 -10.55 7.10 8.05
CA ILE A 93 -10.61 8.36 7.30
C ILE A 93 -9.87 9.48 8.01
N TYR A 94 -10.19 9.75 9.28
CA TYR A 94 -9.64 10.92 9.97
C TYR A 94 -8.15 10.79 10.30
N THR A 95 -7.66 9.57 10.54
CA THR A 95 -6.23 9.31 10.80
C THR A 95 -5.36 9.53 9.58
N HIS A 96 -5.88 9.41 8.36
CA HIS A 96 -5.17 9.78 7.13
C HIS A 96 -5.44 11.22 6.69
N MET A 97 -6.70 11.67 6.78
CA MET A 97 -7.13 12.99 6.30
C MET A 97 -6.52 14.13 7.12
N ILE A 98 -6.56 14.05 8.46
CA ILE A 98 -6.08 15.16 9.31
C ILE A 98 -4.57 15.38 9.11
N PRO A 99 -3.69 14.36 9.22
CA PRO A 99 -2.27 14.54 8.93
C PRO A 99 -2.02 14.98 7.49
N GLY A 100 -2.78 14.47 6.51
CA GLY A 100 -2.69 14.91 5.12
C GLY A 100 -2.94 16.41 4.94
N LEU A 101 -3.96 16.97 5.60
CA LEU A 101 -4.24 18.41 5.59
C LEU A 101 -3.11 19.23 6.23
N PHE A 102 -2.58 18.76 7.36
CA PHE A 102 -1.42 19.41 7.98
C PHE A 102 -0.16 19.28 7.12
N LEU A 103 0.01 18.19 6.38
CA LEU A 103 1.14 17.97 5.50
C LEU A 103 1.15 18.96 4.33
N VAL A 104 -0.01 19.35 3.77
CA VAL A 104 -0.07 20.38 2.71
C VAL A 104 0.55 21.70 3.18
N VAL A 105 0.18 22.16 4.37
CA VAL A 105 0.76 23.39 4.95
C VAL A 105 2.21 23.14 5.38
N GLY A 106 2.46 21.99 5.99
CA GLY A 106 3.77 21.57 6.46
C GLY A 106 4.80 21.51 5.34
N GLU A 107 4.44 21.03 4.16
CA GLU A 107 5.31 20.94 2.99
C GLU A 107 5.77 22.33 2.54
N ILE A 108 4.87 23.31 2.48
CA ILE A 108 5.20 24.69 2.13
C ILE A 108 6.19 25.27 3.16
N LEU A 109 5.90 25.09 4.46
CA LEU A 109 6.75 25.62 5.52
C LEU A 109 8.12 24.92 5.58
N LEU A 110 8.13 23.60 5.42
CA LEU A 110 9.35 22.80 5.38
C LEU A 110 10.21 23.17 4.18
N TYR A 111 9.62 23.38 3.00
CA TYR A 111 10.32 23.79 1.80
C TYR A 111 10.90 25.20 1.94
N GLN A 112 10.14 26.16 2.49
CA GLN A 112 10.65 27.52 2.76
C GLN A 112 11.81 27.49 3.77
N ASN A 113 11.67 26.71 4.85
CA ASN A 113 12.74 26.53 5.81
C ASN A 113 13.97 25.87 5.16
N PHE A 114 13.78 24.84 4.32
CA PHE A 114 14.86 24.19 3.59
C PHE A 114 15.65 25.19 2.73
N LEU A 115 14.96 26.04 1.95
CA LEU A 115 15.60 27.09 1.15
C LEU A 115 16.37 28.11 2.00
N SER A 116 15.88 28.41 3.21
CA SER A 116 16.54 29.35 4.12
C SER A 116 17.77 28.75 4.81
N PHE A 117 17.71 27.48 5.24
CA PHE A 117 18.82 26.82 5.94
C PHE A 117 19.89 26.31 4.97
N TYR A 118 19.53 26.00 3.72
CA TYR A 118 20.42 25.43 2.72
C TYR A 118 20.37 26.24 1.41
N PRO A 119 20.85 27.50 1.41
CA PRO A 119 20.80 28.35 0.21
C PRO A 119 21.63 27.79 -0.96
N GLU A 120 22.72 27.09 -0.65
CA GLU A 120 23.61 26.45 -1.62
C GLU A 120 23.14 25.06 -2.10
N ALA A 121 21.96 24.60 -1.64
CA ALA A 121 21.40 23.32 -2.06
C ALA A 121 21.15 23.30 -3.57
N THR A 122 21.60 22.23 -4.22
CA THR A 122 21.40 22.01 -5.65
C THR A 122 19.93 21.75 -5.97
N GLU A 123 19.56 21.83 -7.25
CA GLU A 123 18.20 21.45 -7.68
C GLU A 123 17.89 19.97 -7.41
N ALA A 124 18.90 19.10 -7.43
CA ALA A 124 18.73 17.69 -7.08
C ALA A 124 18.37 17.51 -5.60
N ASP A 125 19.01 18.26 -4.70
CA ASP A 125 18.71 18.25 -3.26
C ASP A 125 17.27 18.67 -2.99
N ARG A 126 16.83 19.74 -3.67
CA ARG A 126 15.46 20.28 -3.57
C ARG A 126 14.45 19.27 -4.08
N LEU A 127 14.71 18.64 -5.22
CA LEU A 127 13.83 17.63 -5.82
C LEU A 127 13.70 16.41 -4.91
N VAL A 128 14.82 15.91 -4.38
CA VAL A 128 14.83 14.77 -3.46
C VAL A 128 13.99 15.09 -2.23
N PHE A 129 14.21 16.24 -1.60
CA PHE A 129 13.45 16.66 -0.43
C PHE A 129 11.95 16.81 -0.72
N ALA A 130 11.59 17.51 -1.79
CA ALA A 130 10.20 17.73 -2.18
C ALA A 130 9.50 16.41 -2.57
N SER A 131 10.19 15.51 -3.25
CA SER A 131 9.60 14.25 -3.72
C SER A 131 9.12 13.34 -2.59
N LEU A 132 9.82 13.32 -1.44
CA LEU A 132 9.40 12.53 -0.28
C LEU A 132 8.12 13.08 0.35
N LEU A 133 8.05 14.40 0.52
CA LEU A 133 6.87 15.07 1.08
C LEU A 133 5.65 14.89 0.18
N PHE A 134 5.85 15.04 -1.13
CA PHE A 134 4.81 14.82 -2.12
C PHE A 134 4.33 13.35 -2.15
N ALA A 135 5.23 12.38 -2.05
CA ALA A 135 4.86 10.96 -1.96
C ALA A 135 4.02 10.66 -0.70
N ALA A 136 4.36 11.29 0.43
CA ALA A 136 3.55 11.18 1.65
C ALA A 136 2.15 11.80 1.48
N LEU A 137 2.05 12.94 0.78
CA LEU A 137 0.76 13.57 0.48
C LEU A 137 -0.13 12.69 -0.38
N ILE A 138 0.44 12.07 -1.42
CA ILE A 138 -0.27 11.12 -2.29
C ILE A 138 -0.78 9.93 -1.46
N CYS A 139 0.07 9.33 -0.62
CA CYS A 139 -0.30 8.19 0.21
C CYS A 139 -1.48 8.53 1.13
N MET A 140 -1.42 9.65 1.86
CA MET A 140 -2.50 10.09 2.75
C MET A 140 -3.79 10.39 1.97
N SER A 141 -3.68 10.96 0.77
CA SER A 141 -4.82 11.31 -0.09
C SER A 141 -5.51 10.07 -0.64
N PHE A 142 -4.76 9.08 -1.13
CA PHE A 142 -5.33 7.85 -1.66
C PHE A 142 -5.98 7.00 -0.57
N SER A 143 -5.37 6.90 0.62
CA SER A 143 -5.97 6.20 1.76
C SER A 143 -7.25 6.88 2.23
N THR A 144 -7.24 8.21 2.41
CA THR A 144 -8.44 8.99 2.73
C THR A 144 -9.55 8.77 1.68
N GLY A 145 -9.18 8.79 0.40
CA GLY A 145 -10.09 8.55 -0.72
C GLY A 145 -10.71 7.16 -0.68
N TYR A 146 -9.91 6.12 -0.45
CA TYR A 146 -10.39 4.75 -0.33
C TYR A 146 -11.39 4.58 0.82
N HIS A 147 -11.00 4.93 2.04
CA HIS A 147 -11.89 4.78 3.19
C HIS A 147 -13.13 5.68 3.10
N THR A 148 -13.10 6.78 2.36
CA THR A 148 -14.29 7.61 2.12
C THR A 148 -15.21 6.99 1.06
N LEU A 149 -14.64 6.50 -0.05
CA LEU A 149 -15.39 6.07 -1.23
C LEU A 149 -15.68 4.57 -1.27
N MET A 150 -15.17 3.79 -0.32
CA MET A 150 -15.35 2.34 -0.34
C MET A 150 -16.83 1.98 -0.38
N SER A 151 -17.73 2.64 0.38
CA SER A 151 -19.16 2.35 0.36
C SER A 151 -19.91 2.75 -0.92
N HIS A 152 -19.24 3.24 -1.97
CA HIS A 152 -19.91 3.67 -3.19
C HIS A 152 -20.47 2.48 -3.99
N SER A 153 -19.58 1.63 -4.49
CA SER A 153 -19.88 0.43 -5.25
C SER A 153 -18.65 -0.48 -5.27
N HIS A 154 -18.83 -1.77 -5.53
CA HIS A 154 -17.73 -2.74 -5.54
C HIS A 154 -16.59 -2.33 -6.50
N SER A 155 -16.91 -1.84 -7.70
CA SER A 155 -15.92 -1.39 -8.68
C SER A 155 -15.13 -0.16 -8.21
N VAL A 156 -15.80 0.81 -7.58
CA VAL A 156 -15.16 2.03 -7.06
C VAL A 156 -14.28 1.68 -5.87
N SER A 157 -14.78 0.86 -4.95
CA SER A 157 -14.00 0.36 -3.81
C SER A 157 -12.71 -0.31 -4.28
N ARG A 158 -12.80 -1.23 -5.25
CA ARG A 158 -11.61 -1.92 -5.80
C ARG A 158 -10.62 -0.96 -6.46
N LEU A 159 -11.09 0.00 -7.25
CA LEU A 159 -10.23 1.00 -7.87
C LEU A 159 -9.48 1.81 -6.82
N TRP A 160 -10.19 2.34 -5.82
CA TRP A 160 -9.57 3.16 -4.79
C TRP A 160 -8.66 2.35 -3.86
N LEU A 161 -8.95 1.08 -3.61
CA LEU A 161 -8.05 0.18 -2.91
C LEU A 161 -6.73 0.00 -3.67
N GLN A 162 -6.78 -0.12 -5.00
CA GLN A 162 -5.57 -0.17 -5.82
C GLN A 162 -4.78 1.14 -5.74
N MET A 163 -5.46 2.28 -5.77
CA MET A 163 -4.81 3.59 -5.60
C MET A 163 -4.16 3.72 -4.23
N ASP A 164 -4.82 3.26 -3.16
CA ASP A 164 -4.26 3.27 -1.81
C ASP A 164 -2.97 2.44 -1.72
N TYR A 165 -2.99 1.21 -2.27
CA TYR A 165 -1.78 0.41 -2.39
C TYR A 165 -0.69 1.08 -3.22
N ILE A 166 -1.02 1.74 -4.33
CA ILE A 166 -0.04 2.52 -5.12
C ILE A 166 0.56 3.64 -4.26
N GLY A 167 -0.24 4.31 -3.42
CA GLY A 167 0.23 5.34 -2.49
C GLY A 167 1.25 4.81 -1.50
N ILE A 168 0.97 3.65 -0.88
CA ILE A 168 1.91 2.97 0.03
C ILE A 168 3.22 2.63 -0.69
N MET A 169 3.14 2.04 -1.89
CA MET A 169 4.33 1.68 -2.67
C MET A 169 5.15 2.92 -3.08
N ALA A 170 4.49 4.00 -3.47
CA ALA A 170 5.14 5.26 -3.81
C ALA A 170 5.86 5.87 -2.59
N LEU A 171 5.24 5.84 -1.41
CA LEU A 171 5.86 6.32 -0.18
C LEU A 171 7.06 5.47 0.23
N ILE A 172 6.96 4.13 0.14
CA ILE A 172 8.08 3.23 0.43
C ILE A 172 9.24 3.51 -0.54
N LEU A 173 8.97 3.56 -1.84
CA LEU A 173 9.97 3.84 -2.86
C LEU A 173 10.60 5.22 -2.63
N GLY A 174 9.80 6.25 -2.35
CA GLY A 174 10.27 7.58 -2.03
C GLY A 174 11.22 7.59 -0.83
N ASN A 175 10.88 6.91 0.26
CA ASN A 175 11.77 6.79 1.43
C ASN A 175 13.10 6.11 1.09
N ILE A 176 13.08 5.03 0.30
CA ILE A 176 14.30 4.32 -0.09
C ILE A 176 15.17 5.23 -0.99
N LEU A 177 14.59 5.85 -2.01
CA LEU A 177 15.35 6.68 -2.96
C LEU A 177 15.96 7.89 -2.27
N THR A 178 15.16 8.64 -1.52
CA THR A 178 15.61 9.84 -0.81
C THR A 178 16.56 9.52 0.34
N GLY A 179 16.29 8.48 1.12
CA GLY A 179 17.19 8.02 2.19
C GLY A 179 18.56 7.59 1.65
N THR A 180 18.58 6.85 0.55
CA THR A 180 19.84 6.44 -0.13
C THR A 180 20.62 7.65 -0.62
N TYR A 181 19.95 8.64 -1.23
CA TYR A 181 20.59 9.87 -1.68
C TYR A 181 21.27 10.62 -0.53
N MET A 182 20.58 10.75 0.61
CA MET A 182 21.10 11.47 1.77
C MET A 182 22.24 10.71 2.46
N VAL A 183 22.14 9.38 2.59
CA VAL A 183 23.17 8.56 3.25
C VAL A 183 24.46 8.50 2.43
N PHE A 184 24.36 8.34 1.11
CA PHE A 184 25.51 8.21 0.21
C PHE A 184 25.82 9.49 -0.56
N TYR A 185 25.41 10.65 -0.02
CA TYR A 185 25.55 11.95 -0.66
C TYR A 185 26.96 12.22 -1.21
N CYS A 186 27.99 11.91 -0.42
CA CYS A 186 29.39 12.11 -0.80
C CYS A 186 29.97 10.98 -1.69
N VAL A 187 29.20 9.92 -1.97
CA VAL A 187 29.65 8.71 -2.66
C VAL A 187 28.64 8.31 -3.75
N PRO A 188 28.56 9.06 -4.87
CA PRO A 188 27.45 8.94 -5.83
C PRO A 188 27.33 7.57 -6.51
N HIS A 189 28.43 6.83 -6.65
CA HIS A 189 28.40 5.50 -7.26
C HIS A 189 27.55 4.50 -6.47
N LEU A 190 27.48 4.65 -5.14
CA LEU A 190 26.62 3.82 -4.30
C LEU A 190 25.15 4.19 -4.47
N ILE A 191 24.82 5.47 -4.65
CA ILE A 191 23.44 5.91 -4.93
C ILE A 191 22.91 5.20 -6.17
N TRP A 192 23.64 5.26 -7.29
CA TRP A 192 23.24 4.62 -8.53
C TRP A 192 23.14 3.09 -8.41
N LEU A 193 24.08 2.46 -7.69
CA LEU A 193 24.04 1.02 -7.44
C LEU A 193 22.77 0.62 -6.67
N TYR A 194 22.48 1.28 -5.54
CA TYR A 194 21.31 0.97 -4.71
C TYR A 194 20.00 1.32 -5.41
N TRP A 195 19.90 2.47 -6.07
CA TRP A 195 18.71 2.83 -6.85
C TRP A 195 18.46 1.85 -7.99
N GLY A 196 19.52 1.42 -8.69
CA GLY A 196 19.45 0.38 -9.72
C GLY A 196 18.87 -0.91 -9.14
N THR A 197 19.35 -1.38 -7.99
CA THR A 197 18.77 -2.60 -7.37
C THR A 197 17.28 -2.47 -7.06
N VAL A 198 16.83 -1.31 -6.61
CA VAL A 198 15.44 -1.08 -6.17
C VAL A 198 14.50 -0.92 -7.39
N ILE A 199 14.97 -0.25 -8.44
CA ILE A 199 14.19 0.01 -9.66
C ILE A 199 14.21 -1.23 -10.58
N ASP A 200 15.34 -1.94 -10.67
CA ASP A 200 15.55 -3.07 -11.57
C ASP A 200 15.22 -4.44 -10.95
N THR A 201 14.87 -4.51 -9.64
CA THR A 201 14.42 -5.76 -9.01
C THR A 201 13.29 -6.50 -9.75
N PRO A 202 12.34 -5.85 -10.45
CA PRO A 202 11.39 -6.57 -11.29
C PRO A 202 12.04 -7.36 -12.45
N GLY A 203 13.19 -6.91 -12.97
CA GLY A 203 13.88 -7.52 -14.11
C GLY A 203 15.00 -8.49 -13.74
N PHE A 204 15.68 -8.30 -12.60
CA PHE A 204 16.78 -9.17 -12.17
C PHE A 204 16.32 -10.58 -11.75
N ILE A 205 15.06 -10.72 -11.32
CA ILE A 205 14.47 -12.03 -11.00
C ILE A 205 14.12 -12.80 -12.30
N GLN A 206 13.82 -12.12 -13.41
CA GLN A 206 13.52 -12.79 -14.68
C GLN A 206 14.77 -13.24 -15.45
N THR A 207 15.88 -12.51 -15.36
CA THR A 207 17.13 -12.88 -16.06
C THR A 207 17.86 -14.07 -15.42
N GLY A 208 17.57 -14.39 -14.16
CA GLY A 208 18.11 -15.55 -13.45
C GLY A 208 17.46 -16.90 -13.80
N PHE A 209 16.27 -16.91 -14.41
CA PHE A 209 15.55 -18.14 -14.79
C PHE A 209 15.57 -18.44 -16.30
N SER A 210 16.10 -17.55 -17.15
CA SER A 210 16.14 -17.75 -18.61
C SER A 210 17.49 -18.23 -19.16
N SER A 211 18.49 -18.49 -18.32
CA SER A 211 19.83 -18.93 -18.75
C SER A 211 20.14 -20.42 -18.52
N SER A 212 19.12 -21.22 -18.21
CA SER A 212 19.26 -22.68 -18.06
C SER A 212 18.18 -23.45 -18.82
N GLY A 213 18.15 -23.25 -20.15
CA GLY A 213 17.37 -24.03 -21.12
C GLY A 213 18.21 -24.31 -22.36
#